data_AF-A0A315YZ57-F1
#
_entry.id   AF-A0A315YZ57-F1
#
_cell.length_a   1.000
_cell.length_b   1.000
_cell.length_c   1.000
_cell.angle_alpha   90.00
_cell.angle_beta   90.00
_cell.angle_gamma   90.00
#
_symmetry.space_group_name_H-M   'P 1'
#
loop_
_entity.id
_entity.type
_entity.pdbx_description
1 polymer ?
#
loop_
_entity_poly.entity_id
_entity_poly.type
_entity_poly.pdbx_seq_one_letter_code
_entity_poly.pdbx_strand_id
1 'polypeptide(L)' 'MNADYYRLLGLRRGCASEEVKEAYIGFLLKFDQLRIDGELGASEKQQFLEIENAYKVLSDTEKRTAYDRTLDEGENG' A
#
# COMPACT_ATOMS: atom_id res chain seq x y z
N MET A 1 12.77 7.07 -6.32
CA MET A 1 12.41 5.86 -5.55
C MET A 1 11.02 5.47 -5.99
N ASN A 2 10.87 4.49 -6.89
CA ASN A 2 9.55 3.97 -7.22
C ASN A 2 9.02 3.28 -5.96
N ALA A 3 7.94 3.82 -5.40
CA ALA A 3 7.30 3.23 -4.23
C ALA A 3 6.63 1.93 -4.68
N ASP A 4 7.25 0.79 -4.37
CA ASP A 4 6.62 -0.52 -4.52
C ASP A 4 5.42 -0.57 -3.57
N TYR A 5 4.20 -0.58 -4.11
CA TYR A 5 2.96 -0.65 -3.34
C TYR A 5 2.90 -1.91 -2.46
N TYR A 6 3.49 -3.00 -2.94
CA TYR A 6 3.65 -4.22 -2.14
C TYR A 6 4.57 -3.99 -0.94
N ARG A 7 5.70 -3.30 -1.11
CA ARG A 7 6.62 -2.99 -0.01
C ARG A 7 6.01 -2.02 1.00
N LEU A 8 5.21 -1.05 0.55
CA LEU A 8 4.49 -0.13 1.44
C LEU A 8 3.52 -0.87 2.37
N LEU A 9 2.83 -1.89 1.85
CA LEU A 9 1.94 -2.76 2.63
C LEU A 9 2.69 -3.89 3.37
N GLY A 10 4.01 -4.01 3.18
CA GLY A 10 4.81 -5.10 3.76
C GLY A 10 4.53 -6.48 3.13
N LEU A 11 3.98 -6.50 1.92
CA LEU A 11 3.57 -7.69 1.18
C LEU A 11 4.58 -8.03 0.08
N ARG A 12 4.50 -9.27 -0.40
CA ARG A 12 5.25 -9.71 -1.59
C ARG A 12 4.39 -9.58 -2.84
N ARG A 13 5.05 -9.37 -3.99
CA ARG A 13 4.40 -9.53 -5.30
C ARG A 13 3.83 -10.94 -5.39
N GLY A 14 2.60 -11.06 -5.88
CA GLY A 14 1.87 -12.34 -5.93
C GLY A 14 1.09 -12.71 -4.66
N CYS A 15 1.03 -11.85 -3.63
CA CYS A 15 0.14 -12.05 -2.48
C CYS A 15 -1.34 -12.14 -2.88
N ALA A 16 -2.15 -12.82 -2.07
CA ALA A 16 -3.59 -12.88 -2.30
C ALA A 16 -4.24 -11.51 -2.07
N SER A 17 -5.35 -11.22 -2.77
CA SER A 17 -6.13 -9.99 -2.53
C SER A 17 -6.64 -9.88 -1.09
N GLU A 18 -6.80 -11.02 -0.42
CA GLU A 18 -7.15 -11.09 1.00
C GLU A 18 -6.01 -10.55 1.88
N GLU A 19 -4.75 -10.92 1.61
CA GLU A 19 -3.58 -10.40 2.33
C GLU A 19 -3.42 -8.88 2.15
N VAL A 20 -3.71 -8.37 0.94
CA VAL A 20 -3.73 -6.92 0.65
C VAL A 20 -4.74 -6.20 1.54
N LYS A 21 -5.92 -6.79 1.70
CA LYS A 21 -6.98 -6.26 2.56
C LYS A 21 -6.62 -6.33 4.04
N GLU A 22 -6.07 -7.46 4.50
CA GLU A 22 -5.66 -7.63 5.90
C GLU A 22 -4.54 -6.64 6.28
N ALA A 23 -3.53 -6.46 5.44
CA ALA A 23 -2.47 -5.50 5.65
C ALA A 23 -3.01 -4.06 5.77
N TYR A 24 -3.94 -3.68 4.89
CA TYR A 24 -4.58 -2.38 4.91
C TYR A 24 -5.44 -2.16 6.17
N ILE A 25 -6.23 -3.15 6.57
CA ILE A 25 -7.03 -3.08 7.81
C ILE A 25 -6.12 -2.92 9.03
N GLY A 26 -5.04 -3.71 9.11
CA GLY A 26 -4.06 -3.61 10.19
C GLY A 26 -3.40 -2.23 10.26
N PHE A 27 -3.14 -1.61 9.11
CA PHE A 27 -2.63 -0.24 9.05
C PHE A 27 -3.66 0.80 9.52
N LEU A 28 -4.93 0.69 9.11
CA LEU A 28 -5.99 1.58 9.57
C LEU A 28 -6.16 1.55 11.09
N LEU A 29 -6.12 0.36 11.71
CA LEU A 29 -6.21 0.22 13.16
C LEU A 29 -5.05 0.91 13.88
N LYS A 30 -3.82 0.79 13.35
CA LYS A 30 -2.66 1.50 13.88
C LYS A 30 -2.80 3.01 13.71
N PHE A 31 -3.26 3.46 12.56
CA PHE A 31 -3.46 4.86 12.26
C PHE A 31 -4.53 5.49 13.16
N ASP A 32 -5.64 4.80 13.38
CA ASP A 32 -6.69 5.25 14.30
C ASP A 32 -6.17 5.32 15.74
N GLN A 33 -5.40 4.34 16.19
CA GLN A 33 -4.76 4.39 17.52
C GLN A 33 -3.80 5.59 17.63
N LEU A 34 -2.95 5.81 16.63
CA LEU A 34 -2.03 6.96 16.59
C LEU A 34 -2.77 8.30 16.61
N ARG A 35 -3.92 8.39 15.91
CA ARG A 35 -4.77 9.58 15.90
C ARG A 35 -5.45 9.83 17.24
N ILE A 36 -5.74 8.79 18.01
CA ILE A 36 -6.29 8.88 19.36
C ILE A 36 -5.20 9.31 20.36
N ASP A 37 -3.98 8.81 20.20
CA ASP A 37 -2.83 9.11 21.07
C ASP A 37 -2.26 10.54 20.88
N GLY A 38 -2.60 11.23 19.78
CA GLY A 38 -2.19 12.63 19.56
C GLY A 38 -2.27 13.11 18.12
N GLU A 39 -1.60 14.23 17.81
CA GLU A 39 -1.51 14.73 16.43
C GLU A 39 -0.57 13.86 15.59
N LEU A 40 -1.10 13.38 14.47
CA LEU A 40 -0.33 12.67 13.46
C LEU A 40 0.69 13.61 12.81
N GLY A 41 1.96 13.19 12.78
CA GLY A 41 3.02 13.88 12.07
C GLY A 41 2.73 13.99 10.57
N ALA A 42 3.40 14.93 9.91
CA ALA A 42 3.34 15.06 8.45
C ALA A 42 3.78 13.76 7.74
N SER A 43 4.75 13.05 8.32
CA SER A 43 5.23 11.77 7.82
C SER A 43 4.16 10.68 7.90
N GLU A 44 3.43 10.56 8.99
CA GLU A 44 2.35 9.58 9.15
C GLU A 44 1.17 9.87 8.22
N LYS A 45 0.82 11.15 8.03
CA LYS A 45 -0.19 11.56 7.06
C LYS A 45 0.23 11.21 5.62
N GLN A 46 1.51 11.40 5.29
CA GLN A 46 2.03 11.06 3.98
C GLN A 46 2.07 9.53 3.76
N GLN A 47 2.53 8.78 4.76
CA GLN A 47 2.54 7.32 4.73
C GLN A 47 1.13 6.75 4.58
N PHE A 48 0.13 7.37 5.22
CA PHE A 48 -1.27 7.01 5.05
C PHE A 48 -1.72 7.16 3.60
N LEU A 49 -1.44 8.29 2.94
CA LEU A 49 -1.79 8.52 1.55
C LEU A 49 -1.10 7.52 0.61
N GLU A 50 0.16 7.20 0.88
CA GLU A 50 0.92 6.20 0.10
C GLU A 50 0.30 4.80 0.23
N ILE A 51 -0.06 4.38 1.45
CA ILE A 51 -0.68 3.08 1.72
C ILE A 51 -2.11 3.01 1.18
N GLU A 52 -2.88 4.09 1.28
CA GLU A 52 -4.22 4.18 0.69
C GLU A 52 -4.18 4.02 -0.84
N ASN A 53 -3.21 4.68 -1.50
CA ASN A 53 -2.99 4.54 -2.93
C ASN A 53 -2.53 3.12 -3.30
N ALA A 54 -1.62 2.54 -2.51
CA ALA A 54 -1.18 1.17 -2.69
C ALA A 54 -2.36 0.18 -2.62
N TYR A 55 -3.21 0.32 -1.60
CA TYR A 55 -4.41 -0.49 -1.45
C TYR A 55 -5.38 -0.31 -2.63
N LYS A 56 -5.68 0.93 -3.04
CA LYS A 56 -6.59 1.21 -4.17
C LYS A 56 -6.17 0.55 -5.48
N VAL A 57 -4.86 0.39 -5.69
CA VAL A 57 -4.30 -0.25 -6.88
C VAL A 57 -4.26 -1.77 -6.70
N LEU A 58 -3.79 -2.26 -5.55
CA LEU A 58 -3.59 -3.69 -5.32
C LEU A 58 -4.87 -4.46 -4.96
N SER A 59 -5.90 -3.79 -4.45
CA SER A 59 -7.21 -4.40 -4.15
C SER A 59 -8.04 -4.66 -5.41
N ASP A 60 -7.75 -3.92 -6.49
CA ASP A 60 -8.45 -4.02 -7.76
C ASP A 60 -7.62 -4.86 -8.72
N THR A 61 -8.16 -6.01 -9.14
CA THR A 61 -7.45 -6.95 -10.00
C THR A 61 -6.98 -6.35 -11.32
N GLU A 62 -7.79 -5.46 -11.93
CA GLU A 62 -7.45 -4.82 -13.20
C GLU A 62 -6.31 -3.82 -13.01
N LYS A 63 -6.41 -2.96 -11.97
CA LYS A 63 -5.36 -1.98 -11.65
C LYS A 63 -4.07 -2.64 -11.20
N ARG A 64 -4.18 -3.71 -10.41
CA ARG A 64 -3.04 -4.52 -9.98
C ARG A 64 -2.32 -5.13 -11.17
N THR A 65 -3.07 -5.69 -12.13
CA THR A 65 -2.48 -6.26 -13.35
C THR A 65 -1.76 -5.20 -14.17
N ALA A 66 -2.37 -4.02 -14.33
CA ALA A 66 -1.73 -2.89 -15.01
C ALA A 66 -0.46 -2.42 -14.28
N TYR A 67 -0.52 -2.32 -12.95
CA TYR A 67 0.61 -1.94 -12.12
C TYR A 67 1.76 -2.96 -12.20
N ASP A 68 1.45 -4.25 -12.07
CA ASP A 68 2.42 -5.34 -12.17
C ASP A 68 3.12 -5.33 -13.54
N ARG A 69 2.37 -5.04 -14.62
CA ARG A 69 2.95 -4.87 -15.96
C ARG A 69 3.91 -3.67 -16.05
N THR A 70 3.55 -2.52 -15.48
CA THR A 70 4.43 -1.33 -15.49
C THR A 70 5.69 -1.53 -14.66
N LEU A 71 5.63 -2.35 -13.60
CA LEU A 71 6.79 -2.70 -12.79
C LEU A 71 7.76 -3.60 -13.58
N ASP A 72 7.24 -4.57 -14.33
CA ASP A 72 8.04 -5.46 -15.18
C ASP A 72 8.72 -4.68 -16.33
N GLU A 73 7.99 -3.76 -16.96
CA GLU A 73 8.53 -2.87 -18.00
C GLU A 73 9.60 -1.89 -17.46
N GLY A 74 9.53 -1.53 -16.17
CA GLY A 74 10.49 -0.65 -15.51
C GLY A 74 11.77 -1.33 -15.01
N GLU A 75 11.78 -2.67 -14.85
CA GLU A 75 12.97 -3.46 -14.48
C GLU A 75 13.77 -3.95 -15.69
N ASN A 76 13.26 -3.76 -16.92
CA ASN A 76 13.88 -4.21 -18.18
C ASN A 76 14.56 -3.08 -18.99
N GLY A 77 14.87 -1.94 -18.34
CA GLY A 77 15.53 -0.78 -18.93
C GLY A 77 16.97 -0.57 -18.47
#